data_AF-A0A9J6H7H4-F1
#
_entry.id   AF-A0A9J6H7H4-F1
#
_cell.length_a   1.000
_cell.length_b   1.000
_cell.length_c   1.000
_cell.angle_alpha   90.00
_cell.angle_beta   90.00
_cell.angle_gamma   90.00
#
_symmetry.space_group_name_H-M   'P 1'
#
loop_
_entity.id
_entity.type
_entity.pdbx_description
1 polymer ?
#
loop_
_entity_poly.entity_id
_entity_poly.type
_entity_poly.pdbx_seq_one_letter_code
_entity_poly.pdbx_strand_id
1 'polypeptide(L)'
;MKPFASATSGTRQGVFNYNLSRTRRVVENASGRLKARFRFVTKRMECKLPNAKRAIKAACILQNICEDLGDTFEQQCEQDARAIDPLCQATHSTGVCGQRGPEVRAALADYFWKRAHRAS
;
A
#
# COMPACT_ATOMS: atom_id res chain seq x y z
N MET A 1 -1.13 0.63 9.42
CA MET A 1 -0.34 0.07 10.54
C MET A 1 0.88 0.95 10.80
N LYS A 2 1.17 1.31 12.07
CA LYS A 2 2.24 2.26 12.44
C LYS A 2 3.56 1.54 12.74
N PRO A 3 4.72 1.96 12.17
CA PRO A 3 6.01 1.38 12.49
C PRO A 3 6.38 1.58 13.97
N PHE A 4 7.35 0.81 14.46
CA PHE A 4 8.00 1.08 15.75
C PHE A 4 8.97 2.25 15.60
N ALA A 5 8.87 3.26 16.46
CA ALA A 5 9.59 4.53 16.30
C ALA A 5 11.10 4.42 16.59
N SER A 6 11.50 3.57 17.54
CA SER A 6 12.88 3.43 18.03
C SER A 6 13.51 2.07 17.66
N ALA A 7 13.09 1.49 16.53
CA ALA A 7 13.56 0.16 16.13
C ALA A 7 14.91 0.22 15.42
N THR A 8 15.89 -0.53 15.94
CA THR A 8 17.19 -0.74 15.28
C THR A 8 17.15 -1.92 14.32
N SER A 9 17.90 -1.85 13.23
CA SER A 9 18.13 -2.97 12.30
C SER A 9 18.61 -4.22 13.04
N GLY A 10 18.15 -5.40 12.62
CA GLY A 10 18.50 -6.67 13.28
C GLY A 10 17.73 -6.97 14.56
N THR A 11 16.87 -6.07 15.06
CA THR A 11 15.95 -6.37 16.18
C THR A 11 14.62 -6.91 15.68
N ARG A 12 13.81 -7.53 16.55
CA ARG A 12 12.43 -7.94 16.25
C ARG A 12 11.61 -6.80 15.63
N GLN A 13 11.70 -5.61 16.20
CA GLN A 13 10.98 -4.43 15.71
C GLN A 13 11.56 -3.94 14.38
N GLY A 14 12.87 -4.04 14.18
CA GLY A 14 13.55 -3.70 12.93
C GLY A 14 13.12 -4.61 11.78
N VAL A 15 13.08 -5.92 12.00
CA VAL A 15 12.58 -6.91 11.02
C VAL A 15 11.12 -6.62 10.66
N PHE A 16 10.27 -6.29 11.63
CA PHE A 16 8.90 -5.86 11.36
C PHE A 16 8.85 -4.59 10.50
N ASN A 17 9.59 -3.54 10.87
CA ASN A 17 9.60 -2.28 10.13
C ASN A 17 10.10 -2.48 8.69
N TYR A 18 11.13 -3.30 8.49
CA TYR A 18 11.63 -3.65 7.16
C TYR A 18 10.54 -4.33 6.30
N ASN A 19 9.85 -5.34 6.85
CA ASN A 19 8.77 -6.04 6.14
C ASN A 19 7.58 -5.12 5.87
N LEU A 20 7.24 -4.23 6.82
CA LEU A 20 6.20 -3.23 6.64
C LEU A 20 6.54 -2.29 5.48
N SER A 21 7.76 -1.75 5.43
CA SER A 21 8.21 -0.88 4.35
C SER A 21 8.28 -1.61 3.00
N ARG A 22 8.75 -2.87 2.98
CA ARG A 22 8.76 -3.70 1.77
C ARG A 22 7.34 -3.95 1.24
N THR A 23 6.39 -4.27 2.12
CA THR A 23 5.00 -4.51 1.74
C THR A 23 4.34 -3.22 1.25
N ARG A 24 4.59 -2.09 1.92
CA ARG A 24 4.08 -0.77 1.49
C ARG A 24 4.55 -0.41 0.09
N ARG A 25 5.83 -0.61 -0.23
CA ARG A 25 6.36 -0.36 -1.60
C ARG A 25 5.57 -1.10 -2.67
N VAL A 26 5.22 -2.38 -2.43
CA VAL A 26 4.40 -3.15 -3.38
C VAL A 26 3.00 -2.54 -3.56
N VAL A 27 2.34 -2.19 -2.45
CA VAL A 27 1.01 -1.58 -2.46
C VAL A 27 1.01 -0.19 -3.11
N GLU A 28 2.02 0.62 -2.80
CA GLU A 28 2.21 1.97 -3.35
C GLU A 28 2.47 1.91 -4.85
N ASN A 29 3.33 0.99 -5.31
CA ASN A 29 3.58 0.77 -6.74
C ASN A 29 2.30 0.35 -7.47
N ALA A 30 1.57 -0.65 -6.95
CA ALA A 30 0.31 -1.09 -7.55
C ALA A 30 -0.74 0.04 -7.61
N SER A 31 -0.86 0.82 -6.54
CA SER A 31 -1.75 1.98 -6.46
C SER A 31 -1.33 3.09 -7.45
N GLY A 32 -0.03 3.35 -7.58
CA GLY A 32 0.52 4.29 -8.55
C GLY A 32 0.15 3.91 -9.98
N ARG A 33 0.38 2.66 -10.37
CA ARG A 33 0.00 2.14 -11.70
C ARG A 33 -1.50 2.23 -11.96
N LEU A 34 -2.32 1.87 -10.96
CA LEU A 34 -3.78 1.97 -11.05
C LEU A 34 -4.24 3.42 -11.27
N LYS A 35 -3.70 4.37 -10.50
CA LYS A 35 -4.01 5.81 -10.63
C LYS A 35 -3.58 6.37 -11.98
N ALA A 36 -2.42 5.95 -12.48
CA ALA A 36 -1.89 6.37 -13.77
C ALA A 36 -2.80 5.90 -14.92
N ARG A 37 -3.14 4.61 -14.95
CA ARG A 37 -4.02 4.04 -15.99
C ARG A 37 -5.45 4.54 -15.89
N PHE A 38 -6.02 4.58 -14.68
CA PHE A 38 -7.41 4.95 -14.43
C PHE A 38 -7.49 6.32 -13.76
N ARG A 39 -7.32 7.39 -14.55
CA ARG A 39 -7.34 8.79 -14.05
C ARG A 39 -8.60 9.18 -13.27
N PHE A 40 -9.71 8.45 -13.40
CA PHE A 40 -10.89 8.71 -12.57
C PHE A 40 -10.65 8.42 -11.08
N VAL A 41 -9.70 7.54 -10.74
CA VAL A 41 -9.33 7.17 -9.36
C VAL A 41 -8.75 8.36 -8.59
N THR A 42 -8.06 9.29 -9.28
CA THR A 42 -7.48 10.50 -8.68
C THR A 42 -8.44 11.68 -8.68
N LYS A 43 -9.58 11.58 -9.37
CA LYS A 43 -10.60 12.64 -9.44
C LYS A 43 -11.71 12.40 -8.43
N ARG A 44 -12.42 13.47 -8.07
CA ARG A 44 -13.66 13.36 -7.31
C ARG A 44 -14.69 12.58 -8.14
N MET A 45 -15.20 11.49 -7.58
CA MET A 45 -16.24 10.69 -8.23
C MET A 45 -17.61 11.30 -7.95
N GLU A 46 -18.34 11.70 -8.99
CA GLU A 46 -19.71 12.20 -8.90
C GLU A 46 -20.72 11.04 -8.84
N CYS A 47 -20.53 10.11 -7.90
CA CYS A 47 -21.42 8.97 -7.75
C CYS A 47 -21.60 8.59 -6.27
N LYS A 48 -22.65 7.81 -5.98
CA LYS A 48 -22.89 7.28 -4.63
C LYS A 48 -21.74 6.36 -4.20
N LEU A 49 -21.44 6.33 -2.90
CA LEU A 49 -20.36 5.51 -2.32
C LEU A 49 -20.36 4.03 -2.78
N PRO A 50 -21.51 3.34 -2.92
CA PRO A 50 -21.52 1.97 -3.45
C PRO A 50 -21.01 1.87 -4.89
N ASN A 51 -21.31 2.86 -5.73
CA ASN A 51 -20.86 2.90 -7.12
C ASN A 51 -19.38 3.21 -7.22
N ALA A 52 -18.87 4.12 -6.37
CA ALA A 52 -17.43 4.37 -6.25
C ALA A 52 -16.69 3.07 -5.90
N LYS A 53 -17.16 2.31 -4.90
CA LYS A 53 -16.59 1.01 -4.53
C LYS A 53 -16.59 0.02 -5.70
N ARG A 54 -17.67 -0.03 -6.49
CA ARG A 54 -17.77 -0.90 -7.68
C ARG A 54 -16.78 -0.48 -8.77
N ALA A 55 -16.67 0.81 -9.05
CA ALA A 55 -15.75 1.35 -10.05
C ALA A 55 -14.29 1.07 -9.69
N ILE A 56 -13.89 1.29 -8.42
CA ILE A 56 -12.54 0.97 -7.95
C ILE A 56 -12.26 -0.55 -8.07
N LYS A 57 -13.20 -1.41 -7.68
CA LYS A 57 -13.04 -2.88 -7.85
C LYS A 57 -12.88 -3.27 -9.32
N ALA A 58 -13.71 -2.71 -10.20
CA ALA A 58 -13.61 -2.96 -11.64
C ALA A 58 -12.25 -2.53 -12.20
N ALA A 59 -11.75 -1.36 -11.81
CA ALA A 59 -10.41 -0.90 -12.20
C ALA A 59 -9.30 -1.84 -11.70
N CYS A 60 -9.38 -2.36 -10.48
CA CYS A 60 -8.41 -3.35 -9.99
C CYS A 60 -8.43 -4.65 -10.80
N ILE A 61 -9.63 -5.15 -11.15
CA ILE A 61 -9.77 -6.37 -11.97
C ILE A 61 -9.17 -6.14 -13.36
N LEU A 62 -9.53 -5.02 -14.00
CA LEU A 62 -9.00 -4.66 -15.32
C LEU A 62 -7.49 -4.47 -15.30
N GLN A 63 -6.95 -3.85 -14.24
CA GLN A 63 -5.50 -3.71 -14.06
C GLN A 63 -4.79 -5.07 -14.05
N ASN A 64 -5.33 -6.04 -13.30
CA ASN A 64 -4.76 -7.39 -13.25
C ASN A 64 -4.81 -8.06 -14.63
N ILE A 65 -5.92 -7.94 -15.36
CA ILE A 65 -6.05 -8.49 -16.71
C ILE A 65 -5.01 -7.87 -17.66
N CYS A 66 -4.82 -6.55 -17.62
CA CYS A 66 -3.79 -5.91 -18.42
C CYS A 66 -2.37 -6.37 -18.06
N GLU A 67 -2.08 -6.59 -16.77
CA GLU A 67 -0.79 -7.15 -16.32
C GLU A 67 -0.59 -8.58 -16.84
N ASP A 68 -1.63 -9.42 -16.78
CA ASP A 68 -1.60 -10.80 -17.29
C ASP A 68 -1.39 -10.85 -18.81
N LEU A 69 -1.92 -9.86 -19.54
CA LEU A 69 -1.77 -9.73 -21.00
C LEU A 69 -0.46 -9.06 -21.42
N GLY A 70 0.39 -8.63 -20.48
CA GLY A 70 1.62 -7.90 -20.77
C GLY A 70 1.40 -6.48 -21.31
N ASP A 71 0.18 -5.95 -21.19
CA ASP A 71 -0.13 -4.55 -21.47
C ASP A 71 0.38 -3.71 -20.29
N THR A 72 1.69 -3.45 -20.27
CA THR A 72 2.34 -2.63 -19.25
C THR A 72 2.33 -1.16 -19.66
N PHE A 73 1.50 -0.38 -18.98
CA PHE A 73 1.30 1.06 -19.21
C PHE A 73 2.45 1.91 -18.62
N GLU A 74 3.70 1.69 -19.06
CA GLU A 74 4.88 2.16 -18.30
C GLU A 74 5.56 3.46 -18.79
N GLN A 75 5.54 3.87 -20.07
CA GLN A 75 6.47 4.95 -20.48
C GLN A 75 5.92 6.39 -20.55
N GLN A 76 4.69 6.63 -21.01
CA GLN A 76 4.20 8.01 -21.17
C GLN A 76 3.57 8.61 -19.91
N CYS A 77 3.06 7.79 -18.99
CA CYS A 77 2.18 8.26 -17.90
C CYS A 77 2.85 8.33 -16.51
N GLU A 78 3.98 7.65 -16.29
CA GLU A 78 4.72 7.80 -15.02
C GLU A 78 5.16 9.25 -14.78
N GLN A 79 5.49 9.99 -15.84
CA GLN A 79 5.85 11.40 -15.78
C GLN A 79 4.64 12.27 -15.38
N ASP A 80 3.47 12.01 -15.98
CA ASP A 80 2.21 12.70 -15.64
C ASP A 80 1.73 12.37 -14.22
N ALA A 81 1.87 11.12 -13.77
CA ALA A 81 1.49 10.71 -12.42
C ALA A 81 2.36 11.38 -11.34
N ARG A 82 3.67 11.55 -11.60
CA ARG A 82 4.57 12.33 -10.72
C ARG A 82 4.23 13.82 -10.69
N ALA A 83 3.72 14.38 -11.79
CA ALA A 83 3.30 15.77 -11.87
C ALA A 83 1.97 16.05 -11.15
N ILE A 84 1.10 15.04 -11.00
CA ILE A 84 -0.24 15.19 -10.42
C ILE A 84 -0.26 15.05 -8.88
N ASP A 85 0.81 14.55 -8.24
CA ASP A 85 0.77 14.24 -6.80
C ASP A 85 1.93 14.82 -5.95
N PRO A 86 1.81 16.07 -5.46
CA PRO A 86 2.53 16.53 -4.28
C PRO A 86 1.77 16.25 -2.96
N LEU A 87 0.54 15.73 -2.98
CA LEU A 87 -0.41 15.90 -1.87
C LEU A 87 -0.93 14.62 -1.20
N CYS A 88 -0.67 13.42 -1.72
CA CYS A 88 -1.14 12.17 -1.11
C CYS A 88 -0.03 11.41 -0.38
N GLN A 89 0.67 12.08 0.52
CA GLN A 89 1.11 11.34 1.70
C GLN A 89 -0.16 11.02 2.49
N ALA A 90 -0.57 9.74 2.49
CA ALA A 90 -1.58 9.29 3.42
C ALA A 90 -1.06 9.50 4.85
N THR A 91 -1.30 10.67 5.42
CA THR A 91 -1.21 10.93 6.86
C THR A 91 -2.32 10.11 7.50
N HIS A 92 -2.02 8.83 7.72
CA HIS A 92 -2.87 7.94 8.50
C HIS A 92 -2.81 8.37 9.96
N SER A 93 -3.52 9.44 10.29
CA SER A 93 -3.92 9.79 11.64
C SER A 93 -5.10 8.89 12.01
N THR A 94 -4.85 7.60 12.23
CA THR A 94 -5.84 6.75 12.89
C THR A 94 -5.86 7.13 14.37
N GLY A 95 -6.68 8.12 14.73
CA GLY A 95 -7.01 8.49 16.11
C GLY A 95 -7.86 7.44 16.82
N VAL A 96 -7.59 6.15 16.60
CA VAL A 96 -8.27 5.06 17.29
C VAL A 96 -7.40 4.67 18.48
N CYS A 97 -7.75 5.19 19.66
CA CYS A 97 -7.22 4.74 20.93
C CYS A 97 -7.78 3.34 21.22
N GLY A 98 -7.01 2.30 20.94
CA GLY A 98 -7.38 0.91 21.22
C GLY A 98 -6.17 0.00 21.24
N GLN A 99 -6.12 -0.91 22.21
CA GLN A 99 -5.02 -1.87 22.45
C GLN A 99 -4.78 -2.82 21.26
N ARG A 100 -5.81 -3.06 20.45
CA ARG A 100 -5.78 -4.02 19.33
C ARG A 100 -4.74 -3.70 18.25
N GLY A 101 -4.52 -2.41 17.95
CA GLY A 101 -3.52 -2.00 16.95
C GLY A 101 -2.09 -2.37 17.35
N PRO A 102 -1.64 -1.98 18.56
CA PRO A 102 -0.38 -2.45 19.16
C PRO A 102 -0.24 -3.97 19.26
N GLU A 103 -1.29 -4.69 19.67
CA GLU A 103 -1.28 -6.15 19.81
C GLU A 103 -1.03 -6.86 18.47
N VAL A 104 -1.79 -6.51 17.42
CA VAL A 104 -1.60 -7.09 16.08
C VAL A 104 -0.19 -6.80 15.56
N ARG A 105 0.32 -5.59 15.82
CA ARG A 105 1.68 -5.22 15.45
C ARG A 105 2.72 -6.09 16.18
N ALA A 106 2.53 -6.33 17.48
CA ALA A 106 3.42 -7.18 18.28
C ALA A 106 3.40 -8.62 17.77
N ALA A 107 2.22 -9.19 17.53
CA ALA A 107 2.05 -10.53 16.98
C ALA A 107 2.73 -10.70 15.61
N LEU A 108 2.56 -9.72 14.71
CA LEU A 108 3.26 -9.72 13.42
C LEU A 108 4.78 -9.61 13.57
N ALA A 109 5.25 -8.82 14.53
CA ALA A 109 6.68 -8.70 14.80
C ALA A 109 7.28 -10.03 15.29
N ASP A 110 6.58 -10.74 16.18
CA ASP A 110 6.98 -12.07 16.64
C ASP A 110 6.95 -13.09 15.50
N TYR A 111 5.92 -13.06 14.64
CA TYR A 111 5.82 -13.93 13.48
C TYR A 111 7.01 -13.74 12.51
N PHE A 112 7.28 -12.50 12.10
CA PHE A 112 8.38 -12.22 11.18
C PHE A 112 9.74 -12.54 11.78
N TRP A 113 9.92 -12.31 13.08
CA TRP A 113 11.16 -12.65 13.78
C TRP A 113 11.40 -14.16 13.83
N LYS A 114 10.39 -14.94 14.21
CA LYS A 114 10.44 -16.40 14.20
C LYS A 114 10.70 -16.95 12.80
N ARG A 115 10.10 -16.34 11.77
CA ARG A 115 10.30 -16.74 10.37
C ARG A 115 11.74 -16.46 9.90
N ALA A 116 12.32 -15.32 10.28
CA ALA A 116 13.67 -14.94 9.89
C ALA A 116 14.75 -15.89 10.46
N HIS A 117 14.52 -16.46 11.65
CA HIS A 117 15.49 -17.32 12.34
C HIS A 117 15.23 -18.83 12.19
N ARG A 118 14.19 -19.23 11.45
CA ARG A 118 13.96 -20.65 11.08
C ARG A 118 14.57 -21.03 9.73
N ALA A 119 15.10 -20.05 9.00
CA ALA A 119 15.69 -20.23 7.68
C ALA A 119 17.23 -20.30 7.71
N SER A 120 17.81 -20.53 8.89
CA SER A 120 19.23 -20.79 9.13
C SER A 120 19.37 -22.15 9.80
#